data_AF-A0A381I5A2-F1
#
_entry.id   AF-A0A381I5A2-F1
#
_cell.length_a   1.000
_cell.length_b   1.000
_cell.length_c   1.000
_cell.angle_alpha   90.00
_cell.angle_beta   90.00
_cell.angle_gamma   90.00
#
_symmetry.space_group_name_H-M   'P 1'
#
loop_
_entity.id
_entity.type
_entity.pdbx_description
1 polymer ?
#
loop_
_entity_poly.entity_id
_entity_poly.type
_entity_poly.pdbx_seq_one_letter_code
_entity_poly.pdbx_strand_id
1 'polypeptide(L)' 'MIVMSHFKGHEAAGFGGALKNLAMGCASAAGKQMQHSDVTPVVKEKKCVGCGKCVNSCPTKAISIVDKKSSYRF' A
#
# COMPACT_ATOMS: atom_id res chain seq x y z
N MET A 1 -9.99 17.17 23.36
CA MET A 1 -9.53 17.22 21.95
C MET A 1 -10.74 17.50 21.08
N ILE A 2 -10.71 18.53 20.24
CA ILE A 2 -11.79 18.86 19.31
C ILE A 2 -11.24 18.69 17.90
N VAL A 3 -11.95 17.94 17.04
CA VAL A 3 -11.51 17.66 15.67
C VAL A 3 -12.54 18.24 14.70
N MET A 4 -12.20 19.35 14.04
CA MET A 4 -12.99 19.90 12.95
C MET A 4 -12.70 19.10 11.68
N SER A 5 -13.73 18.66 10.95
CA SER A 5 -13.54 17.82 9.78
C SER A 5 -14.62 18.04 8.75
N HIS A 6 -14.22 18.01 7.48
CA HIS A 6 -15.13 17.92 6.35
C HIS A 6 -15.34 16.46 5.94
N PHE A 7 -16.34 16.25 5.08
CA PHE A 7 -16.60 14.94 4.51
C PHE A 7 -15.43 14.48 3.63
N LYS A 8 -14.88 13.29 3.93
CA LYS A 8 -13.80 12.66 3.15
C LYS A 8 -14.13 11.19 2.95
N GLY A 9 -14.24 10.78 1.69
CA GLY A 9 -14.33 9.38 1.30
C GLY A 9 -12.94 8.76 1.08
N HIS A 10 -12.82 7.47 1.37
CA HIS A 10 -11.63 6.66 1.14
C HIS A 10 -12.05 5.28 0.63
N GLU A 11 -11.41 4.80 -0.43
CA GLU A 11 -11.81 3.57 -1.13
C GLU A 11 -11.88 2.33 -0.22
N ALA A 12 -10.89 2.13 0.65
CA ALA A 12 -10.85 0.99 1.57
C ALA A 12 -11.49 1.23 2.94
N ALA A 13 -11.80 2.48 3.30
CA ALA A 13 -12.20 2.85 4.67
C ALA A 13 -13.54 3.60 4.73
N GLY A 14 -14.23 3.76 3.60
CA GLY A 14 -15.53 4.41 3.51
C GLY A 14 -15.47 5.92 3.77
N PHE A 15 -16.51 6.46 4.39
CA PHE A 15 -16.61 7.88 4.75
C PHE A 15 -16.16 8.10 6.18
N GLY A 16 -15.17 8.96 6.38
CA GLY A 16 -14.56 9.06 7.70
C GLY A 16 -13.75 10.32 7.94
N GLY A 17 -14.30 11.52 7.71
CA GLY A 17 -13.60 12.80 7.92
C GLY A 17 -12.78 12.87 9.22
N ALA A 18 -13.43 13.06 10.37
CA ALA A 18 -12.76 13.19 11.67
C ALA A 18 -12.08 11.88 12.12
N LEU A 19 -12.72 10.74 11.85
CA LEU A 19 -12.21 9.42 12.20
C LEU A 19 -10.86 9.12 11.53
N LYS A 20 -10.74 9.36 10.22
CA LYS A 20 -9.48 9.19 9.45
C LYS A 20 -8.43 10.17 9.96
N ASN A 21 -8.81 11.42 10.24
CA ASN A 21 -7.88 12.43 10.72
C ASN A 21 -7.32 12.07 12.10
N LEU A 22 -8.15 11.59 13.03
CA LEU A 22 -7.65 11.13 14.33
C LEU A 22 -6.86 9.83 14.22
N ALA A 23 -7.40 8.82 13.52
CA ALA A 23 -6.81 7.49 13.42
C ALA A 23 -5.46 7.48 12.68
N MET A 24 -5.38 8.15 11.53
CA MET A 24 -4.12 8.26 10.80
C MET A 24 -3.30 9.46 11.24
N GLY A 25 -3.92 10.62 11.48
CA GLY A 25 -3.21 11.87 11.76
C GLY A 25 -2.39 11.82 13.04
N CYS A 26 -2.87 11.11 14.07
CA CYS A 26 -2.13 10.89 15.32
C CYS A 26 -1.26 9.63 15.31
N ALA A 27 -1.24 8.84 14.24
CA ALA A 27 -0.36 7.68 14.13
C ALA A 27 1.09 8.10 13.88
N SER A 28 2.03 7.42 14.55
CA SER A 28 3.47 7.52 14.27
C SER A 28 3.78 7.06 12.84
N ALA A 29 4.98 7.33 12.34
CA ALA A 29 5.40 6.87 11.02
C ALA A 29 5.25 5.34 10.87
N ALA A 30 5.64 4.58 11.90
CA ALA A 30 5.44 3.12 11.96
C ALA A 30 3.95 2.75 11.98
N GLY A 31 3.13 3.47 12.75
CA GLY A 31 1.68 3.25 12.80
C GLY A 31 1.01 3.47 11.44
N LYS A 32 1.38 4.52 10.70
CA LYS A 32 0.87 4.76 9.34
C LYS A 32 1.29 3.67 8.36
N GLN A 33 2.47 3.08 8.52
CA GLN A 33 2.91 1.95 7.69
C GLN A 33 2.09 0.69 7.99
N MET A 34 1.88 0.35 9.27
CA MET A 34 1.03 -0.79 9.65
C MET A 34 -0.42 -0.63 9.16
N GLN A 35 -0.95 0.60 9.14
CA GLN A 35 -2.30 0.87 8.59
C GLN A 35 -2.44 0.58 7.09
N HIS A 36 -1.34 0.42 6.34
CA HIS A 36 -1.34 0.11 4.90
C HIS A 36 -0.60 -1.19 4.56
N SER A 37 -0.16 -1.97 5.54
CA SER A 37 0.62 -3.19 5.28
C SER A 37 -0.18 -4.31 4.62
N ASP A 38 -1.52 -4.28 4.68
CA ASP A 38 -2.38 -5.28 4.04
C ASP A 38 -2.37 -5.21 2.51
N VAL A 39 -1.98 -4.08 1.91
CA VAL A 39 -1.97 -3.92 0.46
C VAL A 39 -0.60 -4.31 -0.10
N THR A 40 -0.32 -5.61 -0.12
CA THR A 40 0.90 -6.17 -0.73
C THR A 40 0.66 -6.62 -2.18
N PRO A 41 1.56 -6.30 -3.13
CA PRO A 41 1.38 -6.73 -4.52
C PRO A 41 1.68 -8.23 -4.66
N VAL A 42 0.71 -9.03 -5.09
CA VAL A 42 0.88 -10.48 -5.31
C VAL A 42 1.05 -10.78 -6.79
N VAL A 43 2.16 -11.46 -7.15
CA VAL A 43 2.41 -11.90 -8.54
C VAL A 43 1.83 -13.30 -8.75
N LYS A 44 0.91 -13.44 -9.69
CA LYS A 44 0.43 -14.75 -10.15
C LYS A 44 1.39 -15.30 -11.21
N GLU A 45 2.24 -16.25 -10.84
CA GLU A 45 3.29 -16.79 -11.72
C GLU A 45 2.78 -17.29 -13.08
N LYS A 46 1.60 -17.92 -13.10
CA LYS A 46 0.96 -18.42 -14.34
C LYS A 46 0.57 -17.31 -15.32
N LYS A 47 0.35 -16.09 -14.82
CA LYS A 47 -0.01 -14.91 -15.63
C LYS A 47 1.17 -13.95 -15.83
N CYS A 48 2.30 -14.22 -15.19
CA CYS A 48 3.48 -13.35 -15.28
C CYS A 48 4.15 -13.57 -16.64
N VAL A 49 4.21 -12.51 -17.45
CA VAL A 49 4.88 -12.50 -18.75
C VAL A 49 6.29 -11.91 -18.69
N GLY A 50 6.79 -11.58 -17.49
CA GLY A 50 8.12 -11.01 -17.32
C GLY A 50 8.29 -9.56 -17.80
N CYS A 51 7.21 -8.76 -17.85
CA CYS A 51 7.25 -7.41 -18.40
C CYS A 51 8.00 -6.36 -17.56
N GLY A 52 8.39 -6.67 -16.32
CA GLY A 52 9.17 -5.78 -15.46
C GLY A 52 8.48 -4.53 -14.93
N LYS A 53 7.19 -4.30 -15.25
CA LYS A 53 6.44 -3.13 -14.75
C LYS A 53 6.39 -3.05 -13.22
N CYS A 54 6.25 -4.20 -12.56
CA CYS A 54 6.28 -4.29 -11.09
C CYS A 54 7.63 -3.85 -10.50
N VAL A 55 8.76 -4.20 -11.14
CA VAL A 55 10.10 -3.80 -10.70
C VAL A 55 10.26 -2.28 -10.77
N ASN A 56 9.87 -1.67 -11.89
CA ASN A 56 9.98 -0.22 -12.08
C ASN A 56 9.06 0.57 -11.14
N SER A 57 7.89 0.02 -10.81
CA SER A 57 6.94 0.66 -9.91
C SER A 57 7.32 0.51 -8.43
N CYS A 58 8.25 -0.37 -8.08
CA CYS A 58 8.57 -0.68 -6.69
C CYS A 58 9.52 0.37 -6.10
N PRO A 59 9.08 1.23 -5.17
CA PRO A 59 9.92 2.29 -4.62
C PRO A 59 11.09 1.76 -3.79
N THR A 60 10.93 0.57 -3.20
CA THR A 60 11.94 -0.09 -2.35
C THR A 60 12.81 -1.10 -3.11
N LYS A 61 12.60 -1.26 -4.42
CA LYS A 61 13.33 -2.23 -5.26
C LYS A 61 13.30 -3.68 -4.72
N ALA A 62 12.20 -4.07 -4.06
CA ALA A 62 12.03 -5.39 -3.44
C ALA A 62 11.72 -6.53 -4.43
N ILE A 63 11.52 -6.21 -5.72
CA ILE A 63 11.10 -7.16 -6.75
C ILE A 63 12.23 -7.34 -7.77
N SER A 64 12.53 -8.59 -8.12
CA SER A 64 13.52 -8.95 -9.14
C SER A 64 12.91 -9.86 -10.21
N ILE A 65 13.45 -9.87 -11.43
CA ILE A 65 13.04 -10.84 -12.47
C ILE A 65 14.10 -11.93 -12.55
N VAL A 66 13.68 -13.18 -12.40
CA VAL A 66 14.51 -14.38 -12.55
C VAL A 66 13.78 -15.33 -13.49
N ASP A 67 14.47 -15.92 -14.47
CA ASP A 67 13.87 -16.84 -15.46
C ASP A 67 12.60 -16.31 -16.17
N LYS A 68 12.64 -15.04 -16.59
CA LYS A 68 11.51 -14.33 -17.23
C LYS A 68 10.24 -14.22 -16.35
N LYS A 69 10.34 -14.46 -15.04
CA LYS A 69 9.24 -14.28 -14.08
C LYS A 69 9.65 -13.35 -12.94
N SER A 70 8.69 -12.65 -12.35
CA SER A 70 8.91 -11.79 -11.20
C SER A 70 8.98 -12.62 -9.92
N SER A 71 10.05 -12.45 -9.14
CA SER A 71 10.28 -13.05 -7.84
C SER A 71 10.39 -11.97 -6.76
N TYR A 72 9.78 -12.22 -5.61
CA TYR A 72 9.88 -11.34 -4.44
C TYR A 72 11.09 -11.69 -3.60
N ARG A 73 11.82 -10.67 -3.17
CA ARG A 73 12.88 -10.82 -2.17
C ARG A 73 12.36 -10.16 -0.89
N PHE A 74 11.98 -10.99 0.08
CA PHE A 74 11.78 -10.53 1.46
C PHE A 74 13.15 -10.30 2.11
#